data_AF-A0A928B6N3-F1
#
_entry.id   AF-A0A928B6N3-F1
#
_cell.length_a   1.000
_cell.length_b   1.000
_cell.length_c   1.000
_cell.angle_alpha   90.00
_cell.angle_beta   90.00
_cell.angle_gamma   90.00
#
_symmetry.space_group_name_H-M   'P 1'
#
loop_
_entity.id
_entity.type
_entity.pdbx_description
1 polymer ?
#
loop_
_entity_poly.entity_id
_entity_poly.type
_entity_poly.pdbx_seq_one_letter_code
_entity_poly.pdbx_strand_id
1 'polypeptide(L)'
;MITVNNKFHIPNQWEELSPSQFCNVGKALRLLEMGEVDFPEFKLLVIYALLEENPKPQPQNDTYCENLFRISEHITFPYKFVYPDDKFQNFPQDIRQWLGKHLPADTEDPFLRIAAGMDRYVEPDLHFAKQLVPLLPGTNLKGYTFSVTGQVVNTSLTAQQYIDANTMLQQYHSSRDISFLEDLARILYCPAPYNNEKMERISLKKVGEGELYAVMYNYMAIVNWISALPKYDILFHSPSKKDGKNPLGPNAPLYTLAGKGYGSLNELSAMPLFSYLDLLLKQTADAVLQLKSIGKKKGEIASELNLTIEQINTIL
;
A
#
# COMPACT_ATOMS: atom_id res chain seq x y z
N MET A 1 19.75 -1.72 -4.37
CA MET A 1 20.45 -2.61 -5.32
C MET A 1 21.57 -3.40 -4.64
N ILE A 2 21.53 -4.73 -4.72
CA ILE A 2 22.62 -5.62 -4.30
C ILE A 2 23.49 -5.93 -5.52
N THR A 3 24.81 -5.74 -5.41
CA THR A 3 25.75 -6.07 -6.50
C THR A 3 26.52 -7.32 -6.16
N VAL A 4 26.38 -8.37 -6.98
CA VAL A 4 27.15 -9.61 -6.86
C VAL A 4 28.24 -9.63 -7.93
N ASN A 5 29.50 -9.77 -7.51
CA ASN A 5 30.68 -9.87 -8.37
C ASN A 5 30.86 -8.73 -9.40
N ASN A 6 30.35 -7.52 -9.10
CA ASN A 6 30.34 -6.36 -10.02
C ASN A 6 29.70 -6.62 -11.40
N LYS A 7 28.86 -7.66 -11.52
CA LYS A 7 28.26 -8.08 -12.79
C LYS A 7 26.76 -8.29 -12.71
N PHE A 8 26.25 -8.69 -11.54
CA PHE A 8 24.83 -8.94 -11.34
C PHE A 8 24.24 -7.89 -10.41
N HIS A 9 23.13 -7.30 -10.84
CA HIS A 9 22.39 -6.30 -10.09
C HIS A 9 21.04 -6.89 -9.72
N ILE A 10 20.85 -7.12 -8.42
CA ILE A 10 19.60 -7.63 -7.87
C ILE A 10 18.88 -6.43 -7.23
N PRO A 11 17.65 -6.10 -7.67
CA PRO A 11 16.86 -5.06 -7.05
C PRO A 11 16.65 -5.35 -5.55
N ASN A 12 16.69 -4.32 -4.71
CA ASN A 12 16.46 -4.46 -3.27
C ASN A 12 15.41 -3.50 -2.71
N GLN A 13 14.62 -2.88 -3.59
CA GLN A 13 13.50 -2.00 -3.24
C GLN A 13 12.50 -1.98 -4.40
N TRP A 14 11.27 -1.58 -4.11
CA TRP A 14 10.17 -1.63 -5.07
C TRP A 14 10.45 -0.78 -6.32
N GLU A 15 11.00 0.41 -6.13
CA GLU A 15 11.22 1.38 -7.19
C GLU A 15 12.28 0.96 -8.20
N GLU A 16 13.12 -0.02 -7.86
CA GLU A 16 14.14 -0.61 -8.74
C GLU A 16 13.55 -1.68 -9.68
N LEU A 17 12.33 -2.17 -9.41
CA LEU A 17 11.73 -3.25 -10.19
C LEU A 17 11.24 -2.78 -11.57
N SER A 18 11.46 -3.65 -12.57
CA SER A 18 10.72 -3.59 -13.83
C SER A 18 9.26 -4.00 -13.62
N PRO A 19 8.33 -3.63 -14.52
CA PRO A 19 6.94 -4.07 -14.43
C PRO A 19 6.78 -5.60 -14.43
N SER A 20 7.63 -6.31 -15.19
CA SER A 20 7.66 -7.77 -15.24
C SER A 20 8.07 -8.37 -13.90
N GLN A 21 9.19 -7.89 -13.33
CA GLN A 21 9.66 -8.30 -12.01
C GLN A 21 8.60 -8.04 -10.94
N PHE A 22 7.97 -6.86 -10.94
CA PHE A 22 6.93 -6.51 -9.98
C PHE A 22 5.72 -7.43 -10.07
N CYS A 23 5.23 -7.76 -11.27
CA CYS A 23 4.14 -8.73 -11.44
C CYS A 23 4.49 -10.12 -10.91
N ASN A 24 5.73 -10.58 -11.13
CA ASN A 24 6.18 -11.88 -10.64
C ASN A 24 6.35 -11.89 -9.11
N VAL A 25 6.86 -10.80 -8.53
CA VAL A 25 6.91 -10.62 -7.08
C VAL A 25 5.49 -10.60 -6.48
N GLY A 26 4.54 -9.92 -7.14
CA GLY A 26 3.13 -9.93 -6.74
C GLY A 26 2.52 -11.34 -6.73
N LYS A 27 2.84 -12.18 -7.72
CA LYS A 27 2.42 -13.59 -7.73
C LYS A 27 2.97 -14.34 -6.51
N ALA A 28 4.26 -14.17 -6.19
CA ALA A 28 4.86 -14.80 -5.02
C ALA A 28 4.21 -14.34 -3.70
N LEU A 29 3.91 -13.04 -3.56
CA LEU A 29 3.21 -12.50 -2.39
C LEU A 29 1.82 -13.10 -2.23
N ARG A 30 1.06 -13.22 -3.31
CA ARG A 30 -0.27 -13.85 -3.28
C ARG A 30 -0.20 -15.29 -2.79
N LEU A 31 0.78 -16.07 -3.26
CA LEU A 31 0.95 -17.46 -2.81
C LEU A 31 1.23 -17.52 -1.30
N LEU A 32 2.07 -16.62 -0.79
CA LEU A 32 2.36 -16.53 0.64
C LEU A 32 1.11 -16.13 1.44
N GLU A 33 0.37 -15.11 1.00
CA GLU A 33 -0.85 -14.64 1.69
C GLU A 33 -1.97 -15.67 1.70
N MET A 34 -2.06 -16.52 0.68
CA MET A 34 -3.02 -17.63 0.60
C MET A 34 -2.57 -18.87 1.38
N GLY A 35 -1.36 -18.86 1.94
CA GLY A 35 -0.77 -20.02 2.63
C GLY A 35 -0.45 -21.18 1.70
N GLU A 36 -0.32 -20.92 0.38
CA GLU A 36 0.01 -21.92 -0.63
C GLU A 36 1.51 -22.29 -0.61
N VAL A 37 2.35 -21.39 -0.10
CA VAL A 37 3.80 -21.59 0.08
C VAL A 37 4.23 -21.14 1.47
N ASP A 38 5.30 -21.75 2.00
CA ASP A 38 5.92 -21.28 3.23
C ASP A 38 6.88 -20.10 2.98
N PHE A 39 7.37 -19.50 4.06
CA PHE A 39 8.22 -18.32 3.95
C PHE A 39 9.59 -18.59 3.27
N PRO A 40 10.32 -19.69 3.56
CA PRO A 40 11.50 -20.07 2.80
C PRO A 40 11.25 -20.23 1.28
N GLU A 41 10.18 -20.91 0.89
CA GLU A 41 9.80 -21.09 -0.52
C GLU A 41 9.44 -19.75 -1.17
N PHE A 42 8.67 -18.91 -0.49
CA PHE A 42 8.38 -17.55 -0.92
C PHE A 42 9.65 -16.74 -1.21
N LYS A 43 10.67 -16.81 -0.34
CA LYS A 43 11.95 -16.11 -0.57
C LYS A 43 12.64 -16.56 -1.85
N LEU A 44 12.58 -17.86 -2.16
CA LEU A 44 13.11 -18.39 -3.41
C LEU A 44 12.30 -17.88 -4.63
N LEU A 45 10.97 -17.88 -4.55
CA LEU A 45 10.12 -17.35 -5.61
C LEU A 45 10.37 -15.86 -5.87
N VAL A 46 10.63 -15.07 -4.83
CA VAL A 46 11.05 -13.67 -4.96
C VAL A 46 12.37 -13.59 -5.72
N ILE A 47 13.38 -14.40 -5.39
CA ILE A 47 14.65 -14.40 -6.13
C ILE A 47 14.44 -14.72 -7.60
N TYR A 48 13.68 -15.77 -7.91
CA TYR A 48 13.32 -16.12 -9.29
C TYR A 48 12.64 -14.96 -10.02
N ALA A 49 11.69 -14.29 -9.35
CA ALA A 49 11.02 -13.11 -9.88
C ALA A 49 11.99 -11.94 -10.15
N LEU A 50 12.94 -11.68 -9.24
CA LEU A 50 13.94 -10.63 -9.38
C LEU A 50 14.95 -10.93 -10.49
N LEU A 51 15.31 -12.20 -10.68
CA LEU A 51 16.20 -12.65 -11.74
C LEU A 51 15.50 -12.84 -13.09
N GLU A 52 14.16 -12.70 -13.13
CA GLU A 52 13.31 -13.02 -14.29
C GLU A 52 13.51 -14.45 -14.80
N GLU A 53 13.80 -15.37 -13.88
CA GLU A 53 13.93 -16.80 -14.16
C GLU A 53 12.68 -17.55 -13.70
N ASN A 54 12.39 -18.67 -14.36
CA ASN A 54 11.34 -19.58 -13.89
C ASN A 54 11.88 -20.46 -12.75
N PRO A 55 11.07 -20.75 -11.72
CA PRO A 55 11.41 -21.74 -10.71
C PRO A 55 11.76 -23.07 -11.39
N LYS A 56 12.95 -23.60 -11.09
CA LYS A 56 13.41 -24.87 -11.67
C LYS A 56 13.00 -26.01 -10.72
N PRO A 57 12.33 -27.07 -11.22
CA PRO A 57 11.87 -28.17 -10.38
C PRO A 57 13.01 -29.04 -9.83
N GLN A 58 14.20 -28.96 -10.44
CA GLN A 58 15.39 -29.64 -9.96
C GLN A 58 16.56 -28.66 -9.88
N PRO A 59 17.41 -28.78 -8.83
CA PRO A 59 18.59 -27.95 -8.68
C PRO A 59 19.57 -28.21 -9.84
N GLN A 60 20.05 -27.16 -10.50
CA GLN A 60 21.01 -27.30 -11.60
C GLN A 60 22.34 -27.91 -11.12
N ASN A 61 22.81 -27.48 -9.95
CA ASN A 61 23.93 -28.03 -9.19
C ASN A 61 23.96 -27.42 -7.77
N ASP A 62 24.77 -27.99 -6.89
CA ASP A 62 24.88 -27.55 -5.49
C ASP A 62 25.30 -26.08 -5.37
N THR A 63 26.24 -25.61 -6.21
CA THR A 63 26.72 -24.23 -6.22
C THR A 63 25.61 -23.23 -6.55
N TYR A 64 24.74 -23.57 -7.50
CA TYR A 64 23.59 -22.75 -7.88
C TYR A 64 22.61 -22.62 -6.71
N CYS A 65 22.31 -23.73 -6.02
CA CYS A 65 21.47 -23.72 -4.83
C CYS A 65 22.07 -22.93 -3.67
N GLU A 66 23.36 -23.10 -3.42
CA GLU A 66 24.07 -22.33 -2.40
C GLU A 66 24.02 -20.83 -2.71
N ASN A 67 24.24 -20.43 -3.96
CA ASN A 67 24.14 -19.03 -4.38
C ASN A 67 22.73 -18.46 -4.17
N LEU A 68 21.69 -19.19 -4.57
CA LEU A 68 20.30 -18.76 -4.34
C LEU A 68 20.00 -18.62 -2.84
N PHE A 69 20.44 -19.59 -2.04
CA PHE A 69 20.27 -19.55 -0.59
C PHE A 69 20.96 -18.32 0.02
N ARG A 70 22.22 -18.07 -0.33
CA ARG A 70 22.99 -16.89 0.13
C ARG A 70 22.32 -15.58 -0.27
N ILE A 71 21.86 -15.47 -1.51
CA ILE A 71 21.10 -14.30 -1.96
C ILE A 71 19.84 -14.14 -1.09
N SER A 72 19.15 -15.24 -0.79
CA SER A 72 17.92 -15.21 0.01
C SER A 72 18.19 -14.67 1.43
N GLU A 73 19.34 -14.99 2.04
CA GLU A 73 19.72 -14.48 3.37
C GLU A 73 19.85 -12.94 3.39
N HIS A 74 20.25 -12.34 2.27
CA HIS A 74 20.45 -10.90 2.15
C HIS A 74 19.22 -10.13 1.67
N ILE A 75 18.17 -10.82 1.22
CA ILE A 75 16.94 -10.19 0.74
C ILE A 75 16.01 -9.88 1.92
N THR A 76 15.84 -8.58 2.19
CA THR A 76 14.95 -7.99 3.22
C THR A 76 13.72 -7.31 2.60
N PHE A 77 13.40 -7.73 1.38
CA PHE A 77 12.42 -7.18 0.45
C PHE A 77 11.71 -8.39 -0.20
N PRO A 78 10.44 -8.37 -0.60
CA PRO A 78 9.42 -7.31 -0.56
C PRO A 78 8.56 -7.32 0.72
N TYR A 79 9.05 -7.92 1.80
CA TYR A 79 8.24 -8.21 2.99
C TYR A 79 8.76 -7.47 4.23
N LYS A 80 7.99 -7.57 5.31
CA LYS A 80 8.40 -7.19 6.65
C LYS A 80 7.86 -8.18 7.70
N PHE A 81 8.57 -8.27 8.81
CA PHE A 81 8.11 -9.01 9.98
C PHE A 81 7.25 -8.11 10.86
N VAL A 82 6.12 -8.64 11.31
CA VAL A 82 5.21 -7.95 12.22
C VAL A 82 5.11 -8.71 13.52
N TYR A 83 5.28 -7.95 14.61
CA TYR A 83 5.17 -8.43 15.98
C TYR A 83 3.88 -7.86 16.57
N PRO A 84 2.85 -8.69 16.81
CA PRO A 84 1.55 -8.24 17.30
C PRO A 84 1.56 -7.87 18.78
N ASP A 85 2.60 -8.25 19.53
CA ASP A 85 2.72 -7.95 20.97
C ASP A 85 2.86 -6.43 21.21
N ASP A 86 1.97 -5.85 22.01
CA ASP A 86 2.00 -4.43 22.39
C ASP A 86 3.34 -4.02 23.03
N LYS A 87 4.05 -4.95 23.69
CA LYS A 87 5.38 -4.70 24.24
C LYS A 87 6.38 -4.32 23.16
N PHE A 88 6.25 -4.89 21.95
CA PHE A 88 7.11 -4.55 20.82
C PHE A 88 6.99 -3.06 20.48
N GLN A 89 5.82 -2.44 20.65
CA GLN A 89 5.64 -1.01 20.35
C GLN A 89 6.48 -0.09 21.24
N ASN A 90 6.88 -0.57 22.42
CA ASN A 90 7.74 0.17 23.35
C ASN A 90 9.24 0.00 23.06
N PHE A 91 9.61 -0.80 22.05
CA PHE A 91 11.01 -0.97 21.68
C PHE A 91 11.55 0.31 21.02
N PRO A 92 12.86 0.58 21.13
CA PRO A 92 13.53 1.64 20.39
C PRO A 92 13.19 1.59 18.89
N GLN A 93 12.99 2.76 18.28
CA GLN A 93 12.50 2.87 16.89
C GLN A 93 13.45 2.20 15.89
N ASP A 94 14.75 2.37 16.07
CA ASP A 94 15.81 1.75 15.29
C ASP A 94 15.78 0.21 15.38
N ILE A 95 15.60 -0.32 16.60
CA ILE A 95 15.45 -1.77 16.81
C ILE A 95 14.18 -2.30 16.14
N ARG A 96 13.05 -1.58 16.26
CA ARG A 96 11.80 -1.96 15.57
C ARG A 96 11.96 -1.98 14.06
N GLN A 97 12.62 -0.96 13.49
CA GLN A 97 12.89 -0.89 12.06
C GLN A 97 13.79 -2.05 11.59
N TRP A 98 14.83 -2.36 12.36
CA TRP A 98 15.72 -3.48 12.03
C TRP A 98 14.99 -4.83 12.10
N LEU A 99 14.23 -5.08 13.17
CA LEU A 99 13.44 -6.31 13.36
C LEU A 99 12.29 -6.44 12.36
N GLY A 100 11.80 -5.33 11.81
CA GLY A 100 10.86 -5.36 10.69
C GLY A 100 11.47 -5.96 9.42
N LYS A 101 12.80 -6.04 9.31
CA LYS A 101 13.52 -6.50 8.12
C LYS A 101 14.34 -7.76 8.33
N HIS A 102 14.71 -8.05 9.56
CA HIS A 102 15.58 -9.16 9.92
C HIS A 102 14.98 -9.97 11.05
N LEU A 103 15.21 -11.28 11.00
CA LEU A 103 14.97 -12.12 12.16
C LEU A 103 16.02 -11.80 13.23
N PRO A 104 15.65 -11.83 14.52
CA PRO A 104 16.61 -11.68 15.61
C PRO A 104 17.66 -12.79 15.50
N ALA A 105 18.92 -12.39 15.40
CA ALA A 105 20.05 -13.31 15.46
C ALA A 105 20.38 -13.66 16.92
N ASP A 106 21.22 -14.67 17.13
CA ASP A 106 21.85 -14.88 18.44
C ASP A 106 22.73 -13.68 18.77
N THR A 107 22.27 -12.82 19.68
CA THR A 107 22.98 -11.61 20.11
C THR A 107 22.86 -11.41 21.64
N GLU A 108 23.75 -10.60 22.19
CA GLU A 108 23.65 -10.15 23.59
C GLU A 108 22.63 -9.02 23.80
N ASP A 109 22.09 -8.42 22.73
CA ASP A 109 21.12 -7.33 22.82
C ASP A 109 19.82 -7.81 23.50
N PRO A 110 19.41 -7.18 24.62
CA PRO A 110 18.22 -7.59 25.36
C PRO A 110 16.93 -7.54 24.53
N PHE A 111 16.77 -6.54 23.66
CA PHE A 111 15.58 -6.40 22.84
C PHE A 111 15.52 -7.49 21.77
N LEU A 112 16.64 -7.81 21.12
CA LEU A 112 16.69 -8.89 20.13
C LEU A 112 16.40 -10.26 20.77
N ARG A 113 16.92 -10.51 21.98
CA ARG A 113 16.61 -11.73 22.75
C ARG A 113 15.14 -11.84 23.11
N ILE A 114 14.52 -10.74 23.52
CA ILE A 114 13.07 -10.71 23.81
C ILE A 114 12.29 -10.96 22.52
N ALA A 115 12.64 -10.29 21.43
CA ALA A 115 11.97 -10.44 20.12
C ALA A 115 12.08 -11.86 19.55
N ALA A 116 13.16 -12.59 19.83
CA ALA A 116 13.32 -13.98 19.40
C ALA A 116 12.22 -14.91 19.91
N GLY A 117 11.73 -14.66 21.13
CA GLY A 117 10.63 -15.39 21.75
C GLY A 117 9.23 -14.83 21.45
N MET A 118 9.12 -13.72 20.73
CA MET A 118 7.82 -13.13 20.38
C MET A 118 7.21 -13.83 19.17
N ASP A 119 5.88 -13.97 19.21
CA ASP A 119 5.08 -14.33 18.04
C ASP A 119 5.28 -13.28 16.95
N ARG A 120 5.32 -13.74 15.70
CA ARG A 120 5.51 -12.88 14.54
C ARG A 120 4.93 -13.52 13.30
N TYR A 121 4.52 -12.69 12.36
CA TYR A 121 4.11 -13.11 11.02
C TYR A 121 4.76 -12.22 9.97
N VAL A 122 4.65 -12.63 8.71
CA VAL A 122 5.19 -11.90 7.57
C VAL A 122 4.04 -11.25 6.83
N GLU A 123 4.21 -9.98 6.46
CA GLU A 123 3.28 -9.29 5.55
C GLU A 123 4.03 -8.58 4.42
N PRO A 124 3.35 -8.30 3.29
CA PRO A 124 3.92 -7.49 2.22
C PRO A 124 4.31 -6.09 2.72
N ASP A 125 5.52 -5.63 2.39
CA ASP A 125 5.97 -4.28 2.74
C ASP A 125 5.57 -3.27 1.67
N LEU A 126 4.30 -2.91 1.63
CA LEU A 126 3.73 -2.03 0.60
C LEU A 126 3.81 -0.56 1.03
N HIS A 127 5.02 0.01 1.04
CA HIS A 127 5.26 1.43 1.35
C HIS A 127 6.20 2.07 0.31
N PHE A 128 5.65 2.38 -0.88
CA PHE A 128 6.41 3.01 -1.96
C PHE A 128 5.53 3.89 -2.84
N ALA A 129 6.15 4.85 -3.54
CA ALA A 129 5.48 5.97 -4.18
C ALA A 129 5.66 5.99 -5.71
N LYS A 130 5.48 4.85 -6.37
CA LYS A 130 5.72 4.69 -7.81
C LYS A 130 4.72 3.75 -8.46
N GLN A 131 4.19 4.16 -9.61
CA GLN A 131 3.46 3.25 -10.49
C GLN A 131 4.44 2.25 -11.14
N LEU A 132 4.34 0.97 -10.79
CA LEU A 132 5.19 -0.11 -11.30
C LEU A 132 4.51 -0.95 -12.40
N VAL A 133 3.21 -0.77 -12.61
CA VAL A 133 2.44 -1.40 -13.69
C VAL A 133 1.80 -0.32 -14.57
N PRO A 134 2.58 0.44 -15.37
CA PRO A 134 2.02 1.52 -16.20
C PRO A 134 1.20 1.00 -17.39
N LEU A 135 1.43 -0.23 -17.84
CA LEU A 135 0.68 -0.93 -18.88
C LEU A 135 0.18 -2.24 -18.30
N LEU A 136 -1.13 -2.51 -18.41
CA LEU A 136 -1.70 -3.73 -17.88
C LEU A 136 -1.30 -4.92 -18.77
N PRO A 137 -0.55 -5.92 -18.25
CA PRO A 137 -0.06 -7.01 -19.08
C PRO A 137 -1.21 -7.76 -19.77
N GLY A 138 -0.96 -8.20 -21.01
CA GLY A 138 -1.97 -8.83 -21.85
C GLY A 138 -2.94 -7.85 -22.54
N THR A 139 -2.79 -6.54 -22.31
CA THR A 139 -3.64 -5.49 -22.90
C THR A 139 -2.82 -4.30 -23.41
N ASN A 140 -3.48 -3.33 -24.05
CA ASN A 140 -2.91 -2.02 -24.40
C ASN A 140 -3.37 -0.90 -23.45
N LEU A 141 -3.94 -1.26 -22.30
CA LEU A 141 -4.50 -0.30 -21.36
C LEU A 141 -3.37 0.37 -20.57
N LYS A 142 -3.39 1.71 -20.56
CA LYS A 142 -2.49 2.54 -19.77
C LYS A 142 -3.13 2.83 -18.42
N GLY A 143 -2.38 2.58 -17.35
CA GLY A 143 -2.80 2.87 -15.99
C GLY A 143 -2.72 4.36 -15.67
N TYR A 144 -3.20 4.70 -14.48
CA TYR A 144 -2.90 5.98 -13.85
C TYR A 144 -1.39 6.19 -13.70
N THR A 145 -0.96 7.45 -13.73
CA THR A 145 0.42 7.84 -13.41
C THR A 145 0.56 8.13 -11.92
N PHE A 146 1.69 7.76 -11.35
CA PHE A 146 2.08 8.18 -10.00
C PHE A 146 3.60 8.20 -9.88
N SER A 147 4.17 9.36 -9.54
CA SER A 147 5.58 9.52 -9.26
C SER A 147 5.85 10.66 -8.28
N VAL A 148 6.97 10.57 -7.59
CA VAL A 148 7.47 11.62 -6.70
C VAL A 148 8.81 12.11 -7.22
N THR A 149 8.91 13.42 -7.48
CA THR A 149 10.15 14.08 -7.91
C THR A 149 10.47 15.18 -6.92
N GLY A 150 11.50 14.98 -6.08
CA GLY A 150 11.78 15.87 -4.97
C GLY A 150 10.62 15.86 -3.97
N GLN A 151 9.97 17.01 -3.77
CA GLN A 151 8.79 17.15 -2.90
C GLN A 151 7.47 17.20 -3.68
N VAL A 152 7.51 17.07 -5.01
CA VAL A 152 6.33 17.20 -5.86
C VAL A 152 5.79 15.82 -6.22
N VAL A 153 4.53 15.58 -5.87
CA VAL A 153 3.80 14.39 -6.29
C VAL A 153 3.08 14.66 -7.61
N ASN A 154 3.31 13.80 -8.60
CA ASN A 154 2.63 13.84 -9.89
C ASN A 154 1.73 12.61 -10.00
N THR A 155 0.42 12.83 -10.16
CA THR A 155 -0.55 11.75 -10.33
C THR A 155 -1.67 12.15 -11.28
N SER A 156 -2.17 11.17 -12.04
CA SER A 156 -3.37 11.34 -12.86
C SER A 156 -4.65 10.85 -12.16
N LEU A 157 -4.56 10.34 -10.93
CA LEU A 157 -5.73 9.86 -10.20
C LEU A 157 -6.68 11.02 -9.86
N THR A 158 -7.96 10.82 -10.16
CA THR A 158 -9.03 11.71 -9.71
C THR A 158 -9.59 11.28 -8.37
N ALA A 159 -10.35 12.17 -7.72
CA ALA A 159 -11.08 11.87 -6.50
C ALA A 159 -12.01 10.66 -6.67
N GLN A 160 -12.77 10.60 -7.78
CA GLN A 160 -13.68 9.50 -8.04
C GLN A 160 -12.94 8.16 -8.22
N GLN A 161 -11.85 8.13 -9.01
CA GLN A 161 -11.06 6.91 -9.18
C GLN A 161 -10.53 6.39 -7.86
N TYR A 162 -10.03 7.29 -7.00
CA TYR A 162 -9.56 6.93 -5.67
C TYR A 162 -10.67 6.36 -4.77
N ILE A 163 -11.87 6.97 -4.78
CA ILE A 163 -13.00 6.51 -3.97
C ILE A 163 -13.48 5.14 -4.45
N ASP A 164 -13.67 4.97 -5.75
CA ASP A 164 -14.15 3.72 -6.34
C ASP A 164 -13.11 2.61 -6.11
N ALA A 165 -11.81 2.89 -6.32
CA ALA A 165 -10.74 1.93 -6.08
C ALA A 165 -10.65 1.50 -4.60
N ASN A 166 -10.78 2.43 -3.65
CA ASN A 166 -10.85 2.07 -2.23
C ASN A 166 -12.08 1.25 -1.90
N THR A 167 -13.22 1.52 -2.54
CA THR A 167 -14.44 0.74 -2.36
C THR A 167 -14.23 -0.70 -2.82
N MET A 168 -13.66 -0.91 -4.02
CA MET A 168 -13.37 -2.25 -4.52
C MET A 168 -12.37 -2.99 -3.63
N LEU A 169 -11.33 -2.31 -3.15
CA LEU A 169 -10.36 -2.90 -2.24
C LEU A 169 -11.00 -3.35 -0.92
N GLN A 170 -11.89 -2.53 -0.34
CA GLN A 170 -12.63 -2.90 0.88
C GLN A 170 -13.57 -4.09 0.66
N GLN A 171 -14.26 -4.13 -0.48
CA GLN A 171 -15.12 -5.26 -0.84
C GLN A 171 -14.29 -6.55 -1.02
N TYR A 172 -13.17 -6.48 -1.73
CA TYR A 172 -12.25 -7.60 -1.87
C TYR A 172 -11.72 -8.11 -0.52
N HIS A 173 -11.29 -7.23 0.39
CA HIS A 173 -10.82 -7.66 1.71
C HIS A 173 -11.90 -8.38 2.53
N SER A 174 -13.17 -8.00 2.32
CA SER A 174 -14.31 -8.58 3.05
C SER A 174 -14.79 -9.91 2.45
N SER A 175 -14.81 -10.04 1.13
CA SER A 175 -15.40 -11.19 0.43
C SER A 175 -14.37 -12.18 -0.13
N ARG A 176 -13.14 -11.71 -0.39
CA ARG A 176 -12.10 -12.38 -1.19
C ARG A 176 -12.54 -12.74 -2.62
N ASP A 177 -13.58 -12.08 -3.13
CA ASP A 177 -14.07 -12.28 -4.49
C ASP A 177 -13.19 -11.53 -5.51
N ILE A 178 -12.61 -12.28 -6.45
CA ILE A 178 -11.68 -11.76 -7.45
C ILE A 178 -12.30 -10.73 -8.40
N SER A 179 -13.63 -10.74 -8.58
CA SER A 179 -14.33 -9.76 -9.41
C SER A 179 -14.10 -8.32 -8.94
N PHE A 180 -13.91 -8.11 -7.63
CA PHE A 180 -13.55 -6.79 -7.11
C PHE A 180 -12.12 -6.37 -7.51
N LEU A 181 -11.19 -7.31 -7.70
CA LEU A 181 -9.86 -6.96 -8.25
C LEU A 181 -9.92 -6.67 -9.74
N GLU A 182 -10.81 -7.33 -10.47
CA GLU A 182 -11.09 -6.96 -11.86
C GLU A 182 -11.63 -5.53 -11.95
N ASP A 183 -12.63 -5.17 -11.14
CA ASP A 183 -13.19 -3.83 -11.13
C ASP A 183 -12.17 -2.78 -10.67
N LEU A 184 -11.35 -3.10 -9.68
CA LEU A 184 -10.20 -2.28 -9.29
C LEU A 184 -9.28 -2.02 -10.48
N ALA A 185 -8.94 -3.05 -11.26
CA ALA A 185 -8.13 -2.89 -12.46
C ALA A 185 -8.86 -2.06 -13.54
N ARG A 186 -10.15 -2.25 -13.77
CA ARG A 186 -10.92 -1.42 -14.71
C ARG A 186 -10.90 0.06 -14.30
N ILE A 187 -11.03 0.37 -13.01
CA ILE A 187 -11.00 1.74 -12.48
C ILE A 187 -9.63 2.39 -12.72
N LEU A 188 -8.55 1.69 -12.36
CA LEU A 188 -7.18 2.21 -12.39
C LEU A 188 -6.58 2.32 -13.80
N TYR A 189 -7.14 1.57 -14.77
CA TYR A 189 -6.72 1.57 -16.18
C TYR A 189 -7.77 2.15 -17.12
N CYS A 190 -8.77 2.85 -16.57
CA CYS A 190 -9.78 3.54 -17.35
C CYS A 190 -9.19 4.77 -18.06
N PRO A 191 -9.38 4.91 -19.39
CA PRO A 191 -8.89 6.07 -20.12
C PRO A 191 -9.53 7.38 -19.67
N ALA A 192 -8.70 8.41 -19.49
CA ALA A 192 -9.17 9.74 -19.14
C ALA A 192 -10.13 10.33 -20.21
N PRO A 193 -11.12 11.17 -19.81
CA PRO A 193 -11.60 11.33 -18.44
C PRO A 193 -12.29 10.04 -17.93
N TYR A 194 -12.08 9.74 -16.65
CA TYR A 194 -12.70 8.60 -15.96
C TYR A 194 -14.22 8.76 -15.89
N ASN A 195 -14.95 7.69 -16.24
CA ASN A 195 -16.37 7.53 -15.96
C ASN A 195 -16.76 6.04 -15.99
N ASN A 196 -17.94 5.73 -15.44
CA ASN A 196 -18.43 4.35 -15.32
C ASN A 196 -18.70 3.71 -16.69
N GLU A 197 -19.22 4.45 -17.66
CA GLU A 197 -19.52 3.92 -19.00
C GLU A 197 -18.27 3.42 -19.74
N LYS A 198 -17.14 4.12 -19.60
CA LYS A 198 -15.86 3.70 -20.19
C LYS A 198 -15.29 2.51 -19.43
N MET A 199 -15.42 2.52 -18.10
CA MET A 199 -14.96 1.45 -17.23
C MET A 199 -15.62 0.12 -17.60
N GLU A 200 -16.95 0.11 -17.81
CA GLU A 200 -17.72 -1.08 -18.21
C GLU A 200 -17.30 -1.67 -19.57
N ARG A 201 -16.73 -0.85 -20.46
CA ARG A 201 -16.24 -1.30 -21.78
C ARG A 201 -14.86 -1.95 -21.73
N ILE A 202 -14.19 -1.93 -20.57
CA ILE A 202 -12.85 -2.49 -20.42
C ILE A 202 -12.93 -4.01 -20.28
N SER A 203 -12.36 -4.70 -21.27
CA SER A 203 -12.21 -6.15 -21.25
C SER A 203 -10.89 -6.56 -20.60
N LEU A 204 -10.98 -7.39 -19.56
CA LEU A 204 -9.83 -7.94 -18.84
C LEU A 204 -9.57 -9.43 -19.16
N LYS A 205 -10.18 -9.97 -20.23
CA LYS A 205 -10.12 -11.41 -20.58
C LYS A 205 -8.71 -12.01 -20.71
N LYS A 206 -7.69 -11.18 -20.95
CA LYS A 206 -6.29 -11.59 -21.11
C LYS A 206 -5.41 -11.30 -19.89
N VAL A 207 -6.00 -10.73 -18.83
CA VAL A 207 -5.31 -10.36 -17.61
C VAL A 207 -5.43 -11.55 -16.67
N GLY A 208 -4.29 -12.11 -16.27
CA GLY A 208 -4.27 -13.20 -15.32
C GLY A 208 -4.50 -12.70 -13.90
N GLU A 209 -4.82 -13.64 -13.00
CA GLU A 209 -5.04 -13.34 -11.60
C GLU A 209 -3.82 -12.68 -10.97
N GLY A 210 -2.61 -13.18 -11.25
CA GLY A 210 -1.37 -12.61 -10.73
C GLY A 210 -1.15 -11.14 -11.10
N GLU A 211 -1.55 -10.74 -12.30
CA GLU A 211 -1.51 -9.35 -12.74
C GLU A 211 -2.52 -8.48 -11.97
N LEU A 212 -3.71 -9.01 -11.63
CA LEU A 212 -4.69 -8.30 -10.80
C LEU A 212 -4.16 -8.06 -9.38
N TYR A 213 -3.48 -9.04 -8.78
CA TYR A 213 -2.81 -8.85 -7.49
C TYR A 213 -1.69 -7.81 -7.56
N ALA A 214 -0.91 -7.81 -8.65
CA ALA A 214 0.11 -6.77 -8.84
C ALA A 214 -0.51 -5.36 -8.89
N VAL A 215 -1.63 -5.20 -9.61
CA VAL A 215 -2.39 -3.93 -9.62
C VAL A 215 -2.85 -3.55 -8.22
N MET A 216 -3.42 -4.50 -7.47
CA MET A 216 -3.87 -4.30 -6.09
C MET A 216 -2.71 -3.84 -5.19
N TYR A 217 -1.60 -4.57 -5.18
CA TYR A 217 -0.44 -4.24 -4.34
C TYR A 217 0.18 -2.89 -4.70
N ASN A 218 0.26 -2.53 -5.99
CA ASN A 218 0.76 -1.22 -6.39
C ASN A 218 -0.14 -0.09 -5.88
N TYR A 219 -1.46 -0.24 -6.02
CA TYR A 219 -2.43 0.72 -5.51
C TYR A 219 -2.39 0.83 -3.98
N MET A 220 -2.36 -0.29 -3.28
CA MET A 220 -2.22 -0.34 -1.82
C MET A 220 -0.94 0.37 -1.35
N ALA A 221 0.19 0.15 -2.04
CA ALA A 221 1.44 0.80 -1.70
C ALA A 221 1.37 2.33 -1.79
N ILE A 222 0.68 2.84 -2.82
CA ILE A 222 0.47 4.28 -3.00
C ILE A 222 -0.46 4.82 -1.92
N VAL A 223 -1.55 4.12 -1.60
CA VAL A 223 -2.47 4.53 -0.52
C VAL A 223 -1.75 4.56 0.83
N ASN A 224 -0.96 3.52 1.13
CA ASN A 224 -0.14 3.44 2.34
C ASN A 224 0.90 4.57 2.41
N TRP A 225 1.54 4.88 1.28
CA TRP A 225 2.47 6.01 1.22
C TRP A 225 1.77 7.36 1.45
N ILE A 226 0.59 7.56 0.86
CA ILE A 226 -0.21 8.78 1.07
C ILE A 226 -0.63 8.90 2.53
N SER A 227 -1.07 7.81 3.17
CA SER A 227 -1.52 7.83 4.56
C SER A 227 -0.39 8.08 5.56
N ALA A 228 0.85 7.75 5.20
CA ALA A 228 2.03 8.04 5.99
C ALA A 228 2.48 9.51 5.89
N LEU A 229 1.91 10.32 5.00
CA LEU A 229 2.27 11.74 4.89
C LEU A 229 1.75 12.53 6.12
N PRO A 230 2.63 13.24 6.86
CA PRO A 230 2.22 13.96 8.07
C PRO A 230 1.08 14.96 7.86
N LYS A 231 1.03 15.59 6.67
CA LYS A 231 -0.03 16.54 6.29
C LYS A 231 -1.44 15.93 6.36
N TYR A 232 -1.56 14.64 6.04
CA TYR A 232 -2.84 13.95 5.95
C TYR A 232 -3.13 13.04 7.15
N ASP A 233 -2.34 13.13 8.23
CA ASP A 233 -2.50 12.28 9.42
C ASP A 233 -3.94 12.28 9.96
N ILE A 234 -4.53 13.47 10.09
CA ILE A 234 -5.94 13.69 10.51
C ILE A 234 -6.94 12.92 9.64
N LEU A 235 -6.63 12.73 8.36
CA LEU A 235 -7.50 12.04 7.42
C LEU A 235 -7.35 10.53 7.49
N PHE A 236 -6.27 9.96 8.04
CA PHE A 236 -6.00 8.52 7.94
C PHE A 236 -5.88 7.82 9.30
N HIS A 237 -5.48 8.51 10.37
CA HIS A 237 -5.31 7.92 11.69
C HIS A 237 -6.42 8.38 12.63
N SER A 238 -7.16 7.45 13.22
CA SER A 238 -8.27 7.75 14.13
C SER A 238 -8.29 6.77 15.31
N PRO A 239 -8.69 7.20 16.53
CA PRO A 239 -8.64 6.38 17.74
C PRO A 239 -9.46 5.07 17.67
N SER A 240 -10.57 5.07 16.94
CA SER A 240 -11.52 3.94 16.91
C SER A 240 -11.14 2.82 15.92
N LYS A 241 -9.99 2.91 15.25
CA LYS A 241 -9.57 1.91 14.26
C LYS A 241 -8.84 0.72 14.88
N LYS A 242 -9.61 -0.26 15.36
CA LYS A 242 -9.07 -1.61 15.60
C LYS A 242 -9.09 -2.51 14.35
N ASP A 243 -9.86 -2.15 13.31
CA ASP A 243 -10.14 -3.05 12.16
C ASP A 243 -9.74 -2.51 10.77
N GLY A 244 -8.64 -1.76 10.63
CA GLY A 244 -8.07 -1.44 9.29
C GLY A 244 -8.97 -0.68 8.30
N LYS A 245 -10.16 -0.21 8.71
CA LYS A 245 -11.10 0.49 7.82
C LYS A 245 -10.59 1.89 7.49
N ASN A 246 -10.43 2.17 6.19
CA ASN A 246 -10.11 3.50 5.67
C ASN A 246 -11.23 4.48 6.11
N PRO A 247 -10.92 5.66 6.67
CA PRO A 247 -11.94 6.54 7.27
C PRO A 247 -12.69 7.33 6.19
N LEU A 248 -12.23 7.28 4.94
CA LEU A 248 -12.95 7.75 3.77
C LEU A 248 -13.88 6.63 3.34
N GLY A 249 -15.05 6.57 3.98
CA GLY A 249 -16.14 5.69 3.57
C GLY A 249 -16.54 5.91 2.09
N PRO A 250 -17.22 4.94 1.48
CA PRO A 250 -17.17 4.70 0.04
C PRO A 250 -17.82 5.75 -0.90
N ASN A 251 -18.31 6.91 -0.44
CA ASN A 251 -18.79 8.01 -1.30
C ASN A 251 -19.31 9.23 -0.50
N ALA A 252 -19.59 9.06 0.79
CA ALA A 252 -20.15 10.10 1.66
C ALA A 252 -19.40 11.45 1.64
N PRO A 253 -18.06 11.50 1.52
CA PRO A 253 -17.35 12.77 1.52
C PRO A 253 -17.65 13.66 0.30
N LEU A 254 -17.86 13.11 -0.91
CA LEU A 254 -18.14 13.92 -2.10
C LEU A 254 -19.50 14.62 -2.01
N TYR A 255 -20.56 13.89 -1.65
CA TYR A 255 -21.89 14.48 -1.47
C TYR A 255 -21.92 15.50 -0.32
N THR A 256 -21.16 15.24 0.75
CA THR A 256 -21.03 16.18 1.86
C THR A 256 -20.35 17.47 1.43
N LEU A 257 -19.26 17.36 0.64
CA LEU A 257 -18.55 18.51 0.09
C LEU A 257 -19.43 19.32 -0.86
N ALA A 258 -20.16 18.64 -1.76
CA ALA A 258 -21.08 19.29 -2.67
C ALA A 258 -22.21 20.01 -1.92
N GLY A 259 -22.82 19.35 -0.92
CA GLY A 259 -23.88 19.92 -0.09
C GLY A 259 -23.42 21.13 0.74
N LYS A 260 -22.13 21.22 1.07
CA LYS A 260 -21.51 22.37 1.74
C LYS A 260 -21.07 23.49 0.77
N GLY A 261 -21.29 23.32 -0.54
CA GLY A 261 -20.99 24.34 -1.54
C GLY A 261 -19.52 24.40 -1.98
N TYR A 262 -18.73 23.36 -1.75
CA TYR A 262 -17.32 23.31 -2.20
C TYR A 262 -17.17 23.04 -3.71
N GLY A 263 -18.25 22.74 -4.42
CA GLY A 263 -18.30 22.50 -5.87
C GLY A 263 -19.46 21.60 -6.27
N SER A 264 -19.71 21.46 -7.57
CA SER A 264 -20.66 20.46 -8.08
C SER A 264 -20.08 19.05 -7.97
N LEU A 265 -20.94 18.03 -7.96
CA LEU A 265 -20.50 16.63 -7.89
C LEU A 265 -19.52 16.29 -9.03
N ASN A 266 -19.80 16.77 -10.25
CA ASN A 266 -18.94 16.51 -11.42
C ASN A 266 -17.54 17.15 -11.26
N GLU A 267 -17.47 18.38 -10.75
CA GLU A 267 -16.19 19.06 -10.50
C GLU A 267 -15.39 18.34 -9.41
N LEU A 268 -16.05 17.93 -8.33
CA LEU A 268 -15.41 17.21 -7.23
C LEU A 268 -14.94 15.81 -7.66
N SER A 269 -15.73 15.07 -8.43
CA SER A 269 -15.38 13.74 -8.94
C SER A 269 -14.16 13.77 -9.88
N ALA A 270 -14.06 14.79 -10.73
CA ALA A 270 -12.94 14.96 -11.67
C ALA A 270 -11.70 15.63 -11.05
N MET A 271 -11.80 16.10 -9.81
CA MET A 271 -10.72 16.81 -9.12
C MET A 271 -9.47 15.92 -8.97
N PRO A 272 -8.25 16.47 -9.15
CA PRO A 272 -7.02 15.74 -8.83
C PRO A 272 -7.01 15.24 -7.37
N LEU A 273 -6.48 14.04 -7.14
CA LEU A 273 -6.50 13.37 -5.83
C LEU A 273 -5.99 14.26 -4.68
N PHE A 274 -4.82 14.89 -4.83
CA PHE A 274 -4.25 15.71 -3.75
C PHE A 274 -5.06 16.99 -3.48
N SER A 275 -5.68 17.58 -4.50
CA SER A 275 -6.61 18.70 -4.30
C SER A 275 -7.84 18.27 -3.52
N TYR A 276 -8.35 17.06 -3.78
CA TYR A 276 -9.46 16.49 -3.04
C TYR A 276 -9.08 16.18 -1.58
N LEU A 277 -7.90 15.61 -1.33
CA LEU A 277 -7.40 15.38 0.03
C LEU A 277 -7.21 16.70 0.80
N ASP A 278 -6.71 17.74 0.14
CA ASP A 278 -6.56 19.08 0.74
C ASP A 278 -7.90 19.70 1.09
N LEU A 279 -8.92 19.49 0.26
CA LEU A 279 -10.28 19.94 0.51
C LEU A 279 -10.90 19.22 1.73
N LEU A 280 -10.70 17.91 1.83
CA LEU A 280 -11.12 17.13 3.00
C LEU A 280 -10.42 17.58 4.27
N LEU A 281 -9.10 17.82 4.21
CA LEU A 281 -8.33 18.32 5.34
C LEU A 281 -8.86 19.68 5.80
N LYS A 282 -9.11 20.60 4.85
CA LYS A 282 -9.69 21.90 5.14
C LYS A 282 -11.07 21.78 5.79
N GLN A 283 -11.94 20.94 5.26
CA GLN A 283 -13.28 20.72 5.84
C GLN A 283 -13.18 20.22 7.30
N THR A 284 -12.26 19.29 7.58
CA THR A 284 -12.06 18.76 8.93
C THR A 284 -11.49 19.83 9.87
N ALA A 285 -10.53 20.64 9.40
CA ALA A 285 -9.99 21.76 10.17
C ALA A 285 -11.06 22.83 10.47
N ASP A 286 -11.89 23.19 9.48
CA ASP A 286 -13.01 24.12 9.65
C ASP A 286 -14.00 23.60 10.72
N ALA A 287 -14.28 22.29 10.74
CA ALA A 287 -15.13 21.68 11.75
C ALA A 287 -14.53 21.77 13.17
N VAL A 288 -13.22 21.54 13.31
CA VAL A 288 -12.51 21.70 14.60
C VAL A 288 -12.59 23.15 15.09
N LEU A 289 -12.34 24.12 14.21
CA LEU A 289 -12.40 25.55 14.54
C LEU A 289 -13.82 26.00 14.91
N GLN A 290 -14.85 25.49 14.21
CA GLN A 290 -16.25 25.76 14.53
C GLN A 290 -16.62 25.23 15.91
N LEU A 291 -16.32 23.96 16.23
CA LEU A 291 -16.60 23.39 17.54
C LEU A 291 -15.83 24.10 18.65
N LYS A 292 -14.61 24.56 18.36
CA LYS A 292 -13.85 25.39 19.29
C LYS A 292 -14.50 26.75 19.54
N SER A 293 -15.02 27.40 18.50
CA SER A 293 -15.67 28.72 18.58
C SER A 293 -16.94 28.73 19.43
N ILE A 294 -17.67 27.62 19.46
CA ILE A 294 -18.86 27.44 20.30
C ILE A 294 -18.52 26.98 21.74
N GLY A 295 -17.24 26.98 22.10
CA GLY A 295 -16.77 26.74 23.45
C GLY A 295 -16.50 25.28 23.83
N LYS A 296 -16.56 24.32 22.90
CA LYS A 296 -16.26 22.91 23.22
C LYS A 296 -14.81 22.72 23.65
N LYS A 297 -14.60 21.82 24.61
CA LYS A 297 -13.25 21.43 25.08
C LYS A 297 -12.58 20.49 24.08
N LYS A 298 -11.24 20.47 24.06
CA LYS A 298 -10.46 19.62 23.13
C LYS A 298 -10.89 18.14 23.18
N GLY A 299 -11.17 17.59 24.36
CA GLY A 299 -11.64 16.21 24.52
C GLY A 299 -13.04 15.95 23.94
N GLU A 300 -13.94 16.93 24.00
CA GLU A 300 -15.27 16.83 23.39
C GLU A 300 -15.18 16.85 21.86
N ILE A 301 -14.34 17.75 21.31
CA ILE A 301 -14.07 17.83 19.87
C ILE A 301 -13.43 16.53 19.36
N ALA A 302 -12.43 16.02 20.07
CA ALA A 302 -11.76 14.76 19.74
C ALA A 302 -12.75 13.59 19.69
N SER A 303 -13.66 13.49 20.65
CA SER A 303 -14.69 12.45 20.67
C SER A 303 -15.71 12.60 19.54
N GLU A 304 -16.13 13.83 19.22
CA GLU A 304 -17.18 14.09 18.23
C GLU A 304 -16.70 13.91 16.79
N LEU A 305 -15.47 14.33 16.51
CA LEU A 305 -14.84 14.19 15.20
C LEU A 305 -14.02 12.90 15.06
N ASN A 306 -13.94 12.10 16.14
CA ASN A 306 -13.17 10.87 16.19
C ASN A 306 -11.69 11.09 15.80
N LEU A 307 -11.08 12.08 16.44
CA LEU A 307 -9.68 12.50 16.28
C LEU A 307 -8.91 12.33 17.61
N THR A 308 -7.58 12.26 17.55
CA THR A 308 -6.75 12.30 18.77
C THR A 308 -6.61 13.73 19.29
N ILE A 309 -6.28 13.89 20.58
CA ILE A 309 -5.97 15.22 21.14
C ILE A 309 -4.76 15.85 20.43
N GLU A 310 -3.78 15.03 20.03
CA GLU A 310 -2.60 15.49 19.27
C GLU A 310 -3.00 16.07 17.92
N GLN A 311 -3.90 15.42 17.19
CA GLN A 311 -4.45 15.92 15.92
C GLN A 311 -5.25 17.21 16.09
N ILE A 312 -5.98 17.38 17.19
CA ILE A 312 -6.65 18.65 17.49
C ILE A 312 -5.63 19.77 17.76
N ASN A 313 -4.51 19.46 18.42
CA ASN A 313 -3.45 20.42 18.72
C ASN A 313 -2.67 20.87 17.48
N THR A 314 -2.66 20.12 16.39
CA THR A 314 -2.01 20.58 15.15
C THR A 314 -2.85 21.62 14.40
N ILE A 315 -4.16 21.70 14.69
CA ILE A 315 -5.10 22.67 14.10
C ILE A 315 -5.25 23.92 14.98
N LEU A 316 -5.31 23.75 16.31
CA LEU A 316 -5.57 24.80 17.32
C LEU A 316 -4.29 25.38 17.93
#